data_AF-A0A6G8U9K0-F1
#
_entry.id   AF-A0A6G8U9K0-F1
#
_cell.length_a   1.000
_cell.length_b   1.000
_cell.length_c   1.000
_cell.angle_alpha   90.00
_cell.angle_beta   90.00
_cell.angle_gamma   90.00
#
_symmetry.space_group_name_H-M   'P 1'
#
loop_
_entity.id
_entity.type
_entity.pdbx_description
1 polymer ?
#
loop_
_entity_poly.entity_id
_entity_poly.type
_entity_poly.pdbx_seq_one_letter_code
_entity_poly.pdbx_strand_id
1 'polypeptide(L)' 'MADVEASVRDLVNRDCDCTDQALAQINLRRKINLLIEQWKAAGGSDVLPDVRDRMRLRFVKKADRPAGALARR' A
#
# COMPACT_ATOMS: atom_id res chain seq x y z
N MET A 1 -34.12 -31.20 27.73
CA MET A 1 -33.99 -30.64 26.37
C MET A 1 -33.21 -29.33 26.37
N ALA A 2 -33.54 -28.34 27.21
CA ALA A 2 -32.84 -27.06 27.26
C ALA A 2 -31.32 -27.16 27.55
N ASP A 3 -30.90 -28.05 28.46
CA ASP A 3 -29.48 -28.25 28.78
C ASP A 3 -28.67 -28.84 27.61
N VAL A 4 -29.29 -29.71 26.81
CA VAL A 4 -28.64 -30.30 25.63
C VAL A 4 -28.46 -29.24 24.55
N GLU A 5 -29.46 -28.39 24.37
CA GLU A 5 -29.40 -27.27 23.41
C GLU A 5 -28.37 -26.21 23.83
N ALA A 6 -28.28 -25.92 25.13
CA ALA A 6 -27.26 -25.04 25.68
C ALA A 6 -25.84 -25.61 25.51
N SER A 7 -25.67 -26.92 25.75
CA SER A 7 -24.38 -27.60 25.55
C SER A 7 -23.97 -27.66 24.08
N VAL A 8 -24.92 -27.87 23.16
CA VAL A 8 -24.65 -27.83 21.70
C VAL A 8 -24.26 -26.41 21.27
N ARG A 9 -24.94 -25.37 21.75
CA ARG A 9 -24.55 -23.98 21.46
C ARG A 9 -23.18 -23.64 22.03
N ASP A 10 -22.88 -24.09 23.25
CA ASP A 10 -21.57 -23.85 23.87
C ASP A 10 -20.45 -24.58 23.10
N LEU A 11 -20.71 -25.78 22.58
CA LEU A 11 -19.75 -26.51 21.74
C LEU A 11 -19.53 -25.84 20.38
N VAL A 12 -20.60 -25.33 19.75
CA VAL A 12 -20.55 -24.58 18.47
C VAL A 12 -19.85 -23.22 18.65
N ASN A 13 -20.11 -22.52 19.75
CA ASN A 13 -19.50 -21.21 20.02
C ASN A 13 -18.03 -21.32 20.46
N ARG A 14 -17.63 -22.44 21.07
CA ARG A 14 -16.25 -22.68 21.50
C ARG A 14 -15.30 -23.02 20.35
N ASP A 15 -15.81 -23.51 19.22
CA ASP A 15 -15.03 -23.82 18.01
C ASP A 15 -15.65 -23.13 16.77
N CYS A 16 -15.18 -21.92 16.44
CA CYS A 16 -15.20 -21.37 15.06
C CYS A 16 -16.26 -20.32 14.68
N ASP A 17 -16.78 -19.49 15.60
CA ASP A 17 -17.28 -18.19 15.12
C ASP A 17 -16.11 -17.24 14.87
N CYS A 18 -15.46 -17.42 13.73
CA CYS A 18 -14.39 -16.53 13.26
C CYS A 18 -14.93 -15.39 12.40
N THR A 19 -16.25 -15.18 12.33
CA THR A 19 -16.84 -14.18 11.43
C THR A 19 -16.33 -12.78 11.72
N ASP A 20 -16.27 -12.37 12.98
CA ASP A 20 -15.74 -11.07 13.37
C ASP A 20 -14.25 -10.90 13.02
N GLN A 21 -13.45 -11.94 13.27
CA GLN A 21 -12.03 -11.93 12.93
C GLN A 21 -11.80 -11.92 11.42
N ALA A 22 -12.60 -12.67 10.67
CA ALA A 22 -12.59 -12.69 9.21
C ALA A 22 -13.04 -11.35 8.62
N LEU A 23 -14.08 -10.72 9.18
CA LEU A 23 -14.53 -9.38 8.81
C LEU A 23 -13.44 -8.34 9.09
N ALA A 24 -12.79 -8.42 10.25
CA ALA A 24 -11.65 -7.56 10.56
C ALA A 24 -10.51 -7.73 9.55
N GLN A 25 -10.19 -8.97 9.18
CA GLN A 25 -9.15 -9.28 8.21
C GLN A 25 -9.49 -8.78 6.79
N ILE A 26 -10.72 -8.96 6.33
CA ILE A 26 -11.20 -8.44 5.03
C ILE A 26 -11.10 -6.92 5.01
N ASN A 27 -11.52 -6.25 6.09
CA ASN A 27 -11.43 -4.80 6.20
C ASN A 27 -9.97 -4.30 6.17
N LEU A 28 -9.06 -4.99 6.86
CA LEU A 28 -7.63 -4.69 6.80
C LEU A 28 -7.08 -4.87 5.38
N ARG A 29 -7.44 -5.97 4.70
CA ARG A 29 -7.03 -6.23 3.32
C ARG A 29 -7.51 -5.14 2.37
N ARG A 30 -8.74 -4.64 2.56
CA ARG A 30 -9.28 -3.52 1.78
C ARG A 30 -8.47 -2.24 1.98
N LYS A 31 -8.10 -1.91 3.22
CA LYS A 31 -7.26 -0.75 3.54
C LYS A 31 -5.88 -0.86 2.89
N ILE A 32 -5.26 -2.04 2.95
CA ILE A 32 -3.95 -2.29 2.33
C ILE A 32 -4.02 -2.12 0.81
N ASN A 33 -5.04 -2.69 0.16
CA ASN A 33 -5.21 -2.56 -1.28
C ASN A 33 -5.34 -1.09 -1.70
N LEU A 34 -6.12 -0.29 -0.97
CA LEU A 34 -6.26 1.14 -1.24
C LEU A 34 -4.93 1.89 -1.10
N LEU A 35 -4.12 1.56 -0.08
CA LEU A 35 -2.78 2.15 0.05
C LEU A 35 -1.84 1.72 -1.08
N ILE A 36 -1.91 0.46 -1.52
CA ILE A 36 -1.14 -0.03 -2.67
C ILE A 36 -1.56 0.72 -3.94
N GLU A 37 -2.85 0.92 -4.17
CA GLU A 37 -3.35 1.66 -5.33
C GLU A 37 -2.87 3.12 -5.32
N GLN A 38 -2.92 3.79 -4.16
CA GLN A 38 -2.39 5.15 -4.01
C GLN A 38 -0.89 5.22 -4.26
N TRP A 39 -0.12 4.27 -3.70
CA TRP A 39 1.32 4.17 -3.93
C TRP A 39 1.65 3.91 -5.41
N LYS A 40 0.88 3.05 -6.08
CA LYS A 40 1.00 2.81 -7.53
C LYS A 40 0.70 4.08 -8.33
N ALA A 41 -0.39 4.78 -8.00
CA ALA A 41 -0.78 6.03 -8.66
C ALA A 41 0.26 7.15 -8.48
N ALA A 42 1.00 7.14 -7.36
CA ALA A 42 2.13 8.03 -7.13
C ALA A 42 3.42 7.63 -7.90
N GLY A 43 3.35 6.65 -8.80
CA GLY A 43 4.48 6.15 -9.58
C GLY A 43 5.38 5.18 -8.80
N GLY A 44 4.94 4.68 -7.64
CA GLY A 44 5.72 3.72 -6.85
C GLY A 44 5.96 2.38 -7.57
N SER A 45 5.07 2.02 -8.50
CA SER A 45 5.22 0.83 -9.35
C SER A 45 5.87 1.11 -10.69
N ASP A 46 6.24 2.36 -10.98
CA ASP A 46 6.92 2.69 -12.22
C ASP A 46 8.36 2.17 -12.19
N VAL A 47 8.84 1.72 -13.35
CA VAL A 47 10.22 1.27 -13.49
C VAL A 47 11.14 2.47 -13.23
N LEU A 48 12.03 2.33 -12.25
CA LEU A 48 13.01 3.38 -11.98
C LEU A 48 13.89 3.60 -13.22
N PRO A 49 14.19 4.87 -13.58
CA PRO A 49 15.02 5.16 -14.74
C PRO A 49 16.40 4.51 -14.58
N ASP A 50 16.87 3.90 -15.65
CA ASP A 50 18.19 3.26 -15.70
C ASP A 50 19.30 4.32 -15.60
N VAL A 51 20.57 3.88 -15.51
CA VAL A 51 21.70 4.81 -15.36
C VAL A 51 21.81 5.79 -16.54
N ARG A 52 21.46 5.35 -17.76
CA ARG A 52 21.51 6.16 -18.97
C ARG A 52 20.38 7.20 -18.99
N ASP A 53 19.18 6.83 -18.56
CA ASP A 53 18.02 7.69 -18.41
C ASP A 53 18.27 8.73 -17.32
N ARG A 54 18.89 8.33 -16.20
CA ARG A 54 19.31 9.26 -15.14
C ARG A 54 20.35 10.27 -15.64
N MET A 55 21.31 9.84 -16.45
CA MET A 55 22.30 10.75 -17.05
C MET A 55 21.61 11.76 -17.97
N ARG A 56 20.72 11.31 -18.85
CA ARG A 56 19.93 12.18 -19.75
C ARG A 56 19.08 13.18 -18.98
N LEU A 57 18.35 12.74 -17.96
CA LEU A 57 17.58 13.61 -17.06
C LEU A 57 18.46 14.65 -16.35
N ARG A 58 19.68 14.28 -15.93
CA ARG A 58 20.65 15.23 -15.36
C ARG A 58 21.11 16.27 -16.39
N PHE A 59 21.30 15.91 -17.65
CA PHE A 59 21.65 16.87 -18.71
C PHE A 59 20.48 17.82 -19.00
N VAL A 60 19.26 17.31 -19.12
CA VAL A 60 18.04 18.13 -19.31
C VAL A 60 17.84 19.10 -18.14
N LYS A 61 17.97 18.63 -16.90
CA LYS A 61 17.88 19.48 -15.70
C LYS A 61 18.99 20.54 -15.60
N LYS A 62 20.16 20.29 -16.22
CA LYS A 62 21.24 21.30 -16.34
C LYS A 62 20.95 22.31 -17.44
N ALA A 63 20.31 21.90 -18.54
CA ALA A 63 19.92 22.78 -19.63
C ALA A 63 18.74 23.70 -19.25
N ASP A 64 17.79 23.20 -18.44
CA ASP A 64 16.68 23.99 -17.86
C ASP A 64 17.10 24.92 -16.72
N ARG A 65 18.36 24.82 -16.25
CA ARG A 65 18.90 25.81 -15.33
C ARG A 65 19.39 26.98 -16.18
N PRO A 66 18.73 28.16 -16.14
CA PRO A 66 19.21 29.29 -16.90
C PRO A 66 20.65 29.58 -16.47
N ALA A 67 21.54 29.73 -17.44
CA ALA A 67 22.95 30.03 -17.27
C ALA A 67 23.16 31.47 -16.74
N GLY A 68 22.58 31.77 -15.58
CA GLY A 68 22.50 33.10 -14.98
C GLY A 68 22.62 33.05 -13.46
N ALA A 69 23.67 32.40 -12.95
CA ALA A 69 24.05 32.52 -11.54
C ALA A 69 25.58 32.40 -11.35
N LEU A 70 26.35 32.94 -12.29
CA LEU A 70 27.77 33.22 -12.09
C LEU A 70 28.01 34.73 -12.22
N ALA A 71 27.38 35.50 -11.33
CA ALA A 71 27.95 36.77 -10.92
C ALA A 71 29.12 36.46 -9.97
N ARG A 72 30.32 36.32 -10.53
CA ARG A 72 31.57 36.39 -9.77
C ARG A 72 31.70 37.83 -9.26
N ARG A 73 31.73 37.99 -7.94
CA ARG A 73 32.36 39.14 -7.29
C ARG A 73 33.87 39.03 -7.41
#